data_AF-A0A645B1V3-F1
#
_entry.id   AF-A0A645B1V3-F1
#
_cell.length_a   1.000
_cell.length_b   1.000
_cell.length_c   1.000
_cell.angle_alpha   90.00
_cell.angle_beta   90.00
_cell.angle_gamma   90.00
#
_symmetry.space_group_name_H-M   'P 1'
#
loop_
_entity.id
_entity.type
_entity.pdbx_description
1 polymer ?
#
loop_
_entity_poly.entity_id
_entity_poly.type
_entity_poly.pdbx_seq_one_letter_code
_entity_poly.pdbx_strand_id
1 'polypeptide(L)' 'MLKLGEVVATCEVTVNGQSAGVLISPPYELDITGLVKDGKNDIEVLVYSTLSNHYQTIPTPYRGEPRAGLIGPVLMSVYE' A
#
# COMPACT_ATOMS: atom_id res chain seq x y z
N MET A 1 3.61 -1.89 14.45
CA MET A 1 2.80 -1.22 13.41
C MET A 1 3.61 -1.00 12.14
N LEU A 2 3.08 -1.46 11.00
CA LEU A 2 3.56 -1.12 9.66
C LEU A 2 2.79 0.10 9.16
N LYS A 3 3.50 1.14 8.71
CA LYS A 3 2.92 2.39 8.20
C LYS A 3 3.39 2.57 6.76
N LEU A 4 2.45 2.56 5.80
CA LEU A 4 2.78 2.65 4.38
C LEU A 4 2.95 4.11 3.89
N GLY A 5 2.64 5.09 4.74
CA GLY A 5 2.65 6.50 4.34
C GLY A 5 1.56 6.78 3.32
N GLU A 6 1.92 7.39 2.19
CA GLU A 6 0.97 7.63 1.11
C GLU A 6 0.87 6.42 0.16
N VAL A 7 -0.36 5.90 0.03
CA VAL A 7 -0.76 4.94 -1.00
C VAL A 7 -1.85 5.59 -1.86
N VAL A 8 -1.70 5.50 -3.18
CA VAL A 8 -2.70 6.03 -4.11
C VAL A 8 -3.69 4.93 -4.49
N ALA A 9 -4.94 5.11 -4.04
CA ALA A 9 -6.08 4.21 -4.13
C ALA A 9 -6.15 3.12 -3.04
N THR A 10 -5.87 1.86 -3.35
CA THR A 10 -6.08 0.73 -2.42
C THR A 10 -4.85 -0.16 -2.40
N CYS A 11 -4.55 -0.81 -1.28
CA CYS A 11 -3.54 -1.86 -1.23
C CYS A 11 -3.95 -3.06 -0.38
N GLU A 12 -3.43 -4.22 -0.74
CA GLU A 12 -3.44 -5.45 0.04
C GLU A 12 -2.01 -5.72 0.56
N VAL A 13 -1.89 -6.12 1.82
CA VAL A 13 -0.61 -6.37 2.46
C VAL A 13 -0.54 -7.83 2.90
N THR A 14 0.58 -8.50 2.59
CA THR A 14 0.91 -9.80 3.15
C THR A 14 2.27 -9.74 3.86
N VAL A 15 2.40 -10.53 4.94
CA VAL A 15 3.63 -10.66 5.72
C VAL A 15 3.94 -12.14 5.83
N ASN A 16 5.13 -12.53 5.37
CA ASN A 16 5.58 -13.93 5.30
C ASN A 16 4.57 -14.86 4.57
N GLY A 17 3.92 -14.33 3.52
CA GLY A 17 2.90 -15.04 2.75
C GLY A 17 1.52 -15.14 3.41
N GLN A 18 1.32 -14.55 4.60
CA GLN A 18 0.05 -14.49 5.29
C GLN A 18 -0.60 -13.13 5.11
N SER A 19 -1.92 -13.08 4.87
CA SER A 19 -2.65 -11.81 4.71
C SER A 19 -2.62 -10.99 6.00
N ALA A 20 -2.16 -9.74 5.92
CA ALA A 20 -2.17 -8.77 7.00
C ALA A 20 -3.38 -7.83 6.92
N GLY A 21 -3.96 -7.65 5.74
CA GLY A 21 -5.19 -6.90 5.54
C GLY A 21 -5.25 -6.11 4.23
N VAL A 22 -6.40 -5.51 3.97
CA VAL A 22 -6.67 -4.61 2.85
C VAL A 22 -6.94 -3.21 3.38
N LEU A 23 -6.27 -2.19 2.83
CA LEU A 23 -6.43 -0.79 3.19
C LEU A 23 -6.97 -0.01 2.00
N ILE A 24 -8.15 0.59 2.17
CA ILE A 24 -8.87 1.31 1.10
C ILE A 24 -8.84 2.84 1.28
N SER A 25 -8.34 3.32 2.42
CA SER A 25 -8.25 4.75 2.73
C SER A 25 -7.21 5.02 3.82
N PRO A 26 -6.66 6.26 3.90
CA PRO A 26 -5.80 6.66 5.01
C PRO A 26 -6.51 6.58 6.37
N PRO A 27 -5.77 6.35 7.47
CA PRO A 27 -4.33 6.07 7.51
C PRO A 27 -4.00 4.65 7.01
N TYR A 28 -2.95 4.52 6.18
CA TYR A 28 -2.50 3.23 5.65
C TYR A 28 -1.57 2.52 6.65
N GLU A 29 -2.14 2.05 7.75
CA GLU A 29 -1.42 1.42 8.85
C GLU A 29 -2.03 0.07 9.23
N LEU A 30 -1.19 -0.92 9.54
CA LEU A 30 -1.60 -2.25 10.00
C LEU A 30 -0.77 -2.69 11.19
N ASP A 31 -1.42 -3.37 12.13
CA ASP A 31 -0.71 -4.14 13.13
C ASP A 31 -0.30 -5.49 12.52
N ILE A 32 1.01 -5.75 12.49
CA ILE A 32 1.58 -6.99 11.95
C ILE A 32 2.28 -7.81 13.03
N THR A 33 2.08 -7.48 14.32
CA THR A 33 2.79 -8.10 15.46
C THR A 33 2.67 -9.62 15.47
N GLY A 34 1.49 -10.16 15.13
CA GLY A 34 1.27 -11.61 15.06
C GLY A 34 1.80 -12.31 13.81
N LEU A 35 2.34 -11.57 12.84
CA LEU A 35 2.74 -12.09 11.52
C LEU A 35 4.26 -12.04 11.29
N VAL A 36 4.97 -11.24 12.09
CA VAL A 36 6.43 -11.12 12.02
C VAL A 36 7.11 -12.28 12.77
N LYS A 37 8.32 -12.62 12.33
CA LYS A 37 9.18 -13.64 12.94
C LYS A 37 10.59 -13.08 13.19
N ASP A 38 11.37 -13.77 14.00
CA ASP A 38 12.76 -13.41 14.22
C ASP A 38 13.57 -13.48 12.91
N GLY A 39 14.43 -12.48 12.71
CA GLY A 39 15.26 -12.37 11.51
C GLY A 39 14.53 -11.77 10.31
N LYS A 40 14.70 -12.39 9.14
CA LYS A 40 14.19 -11.84 7.87
C LYS A 40 12.68 -12.03 7.77
N ASN A 41 11.97 -10.94 7.45
CA ASN A 41 10.55 -10.94 7.12
C ASN A 41 10.37 -10.47 5.68
N ASP A 42 9.48 -11.13 4.94
CA ASP A 42 9.08 -10.71 3.60
C ASP A 42 7.72 -10.01 3.71
N ILE A 43 7.64 -8.76 3.25
CA ILE A 43 6.41 -7.95 3.26
C ILE A 43 6.09 -7.64 1.80
N GLU A 44 4.90 -8.03 1.36
CA GLU A 44 4.39 -7.72 0.03
C GLU A 44 3.25 -6.72 0.15
N VAL A 45 3.26 -5.70 -0.71
CA VAL A 45 2.20 -4.69 -0.81
C VAL A 45 1.74 -4.65 -2.26
N LEU A 46 0.55 -5.20 -2.52
CA LEU A 46 -0.09 -5.14 -3.82
C LEU A 46 -0.96 -3.90 -3.90
N VAL A 47 -0.56 -2.93 -4.73
CA VAL A 47 -1.29 -1.66 -4.89
C VAL A 47 -2.20 -1.73 -6.12
N TYR A 48 -3.48 -1.42 -5.90
CA TYR A 48 -4.50 -1.33 -6.94
C TYR A 48 -4.74 0.14 -7.28
N SER A 49 -4.09 0.63 -8.34
CA SER A 49 -4.29 2.00 -8.84
C SER A 49 -5.59 2.15 -9.66
N THR A 50 -6.00 3.38 -9.92
CA THR A 50 -7.11 3.68 -10.84
C THR A 50 -6.64 3.74 -12.31
N LEU A 51 -7.57 3.99 -13.23
CA LEU A 51 -7.28 4.20 -14.65
C LEU A 51 -6.63 5.56 -14.98
N SER A 52 -6.33 6.40 -13.99
CA SER A 52 -5.81 7.78 -14.22
C SER A 52 -4.59 7.81 -15.15
N ASN A 53 -3.67 6.84 -15.00
CA ASN A 53 -2.49 6.71 -15.86
C ASN A 53 -2.86 6.36 -17.31
N HIS A 54 -3.83 5.45 -17.49
CA HIS A 54 -4.29 5.05 -18.82
C HIS A 54 -5.02 6.18 -19.54
N TYR A 55 -5.79 7.00 -18.83
CA TYR A 55 -6.48 8.15 -19.41
C TYR A 55 -5.54 9.20 -20.00
N GLN A 56 -4.25 9.19 -19.65
CA GLN A 56 -3.25 10.04 -20.29
C GLN A 56 -2.94 9.64 -21.73
N THR A 57 -3.18 8.39 -22.13
CA THR A 57 -2.77 7.84 -23.43
C THR A 57 -3.89 7.79 -24.47
N ILE A 58 -5.14 8.09 -24.08
CA ILE A 58 -6.31 8.03 -24.96
C ILE A 58 -7.08 9.36 -25.02
N PRO A 59 -7.79 9.69 -26.11
CA PRO A 59 -8.70 10.84 -26.12
C PRO A 59 -9.86 10.60 -25.14
N THR A 60 -9.93 11.37 -24.06
CA THR A 60 -10.95 11.24 -23.00
C THR A 60 -11.09 12.54 -22.21
N PRO A 61 -12.30 12.91 -21.74
CA PRO A 61 -12.48 14.04 -20.84
C PRO A 61 -12.01 13.76 -19.40
N TYR A 62 -11.73 12.50 -19.05
CA TYR A 62 -11.33 12.09 -17.69
C TYR A 62 -9.83 12.23 -17.41
N ARG A 63 -9.12 13.06 -18.18
CA ARG A 63 -7.72 13.37 -17.92
C ARG A 63 -7.60 14.19 -16.64
N GLY A 64 -6.73 13.76 -15.74
CA GLY A 64 -6.38 14.47 -14.52
C GLY A 64 -4.91 14.28 -14.20
N GLU A 65 -4.52 14.48 -12.95
CA GLU A 65 -3.16 14.22 -12.47
C GLU A 65 -2.92 12.72 -12.31
N PRO A 66 -1.99 12.11 -13.06
CA PRO A 66 -1.72 10.68 -12.98
C PRO A 66 -0.84 10.36 -11.77
N ARG A 67 -1.47 9.92 -10.68
CA ARG A 67 -0.80 9.40 -9.49
C ARG A 67 -1.17 7.92 -9.28
N ALA A 68 -0.21 7.10 -8.88
CA ALA A 68 -0.41 5.68 -8.62
C ALA A 68 0.72 5.11 -7.76
N GLY A 69 0.42 4.06 -6.99
CA GLY A 69 1.42 3.27 -6.29
C GLY A 69 1.58 3.59 -4.80
N LEU A 70 2.59 2.96 -4.21
CA LEU A 70 3.07 3.19 -2.85
C LEU A 70 4.12 4.30 -2.90
N ILE A 71 3.74 5.51 -2.49
CA ILE A 71 4.59 6.70 -2.51
C ILE A 71 5.45 6.78 -1.24
N GLY A 72 4.92 6.31 -0.11
CA GLY A 72 5.64 6.28 1.16
C GLY A 72 5.62 7.61 1.91
N PRO A 73 6.58 7.83 2.85
CA PRO A 73 7.59 6.86 3.27
C PRO A 73 6.96 5.65 3.96
N VAL A 74 7.59 4.48 3.79
CA VAL A 74 7.23 3.27 4.54
C VAL A 74 8.03 3.24 5.84
N LEU A 75 7.33 3.14 6.96
CA LEU A 75 7.91 3.18 8.29
C LEU A 75 7.40 2.01 9.12
N MET A 76 8.21 1.63 10.11
CA MET A 76 7.84 0.64 11.11
C MET A 76 8.00 1.27 12.49
N SER A 77 7.01 1.07 13.34
CA SER A 77 7.02 1.51 14.73
C SER A 77 6.78 0.32 15.64
N VAL A 78 7.64 0.19 16.65
CA VAL A 78 7.55 -0.79 17.73
C VAL A 78 7.10 -0.06 18.98
N TYR A 79 6.18 -0.66 19.72
CA TYR A 79 5.65 -0.14 20.97
C TYR A 79 5.92 -1.17 22.07
N GLU A 80 6.13 -0.70 23.30
CA GLU A 80 6.29 -1.52 24.50
C GLU A 80 4.93 -1.97 25.06
#